data_AF-A0A7S3LA32-F1
#
_entry.id   AF-A0A7S3LA32-F1
#
_cell.length_a   1.000
_cell.length_b   1.000
_cell.length_c   1.000
_cell.angle_alpha   90.00
_cell.angle_beta   90.00
_cell.angle_gamma   90.00
#
_symmetry.space_group_name_H-M   'P 1'
#
loop_
_entity.id
_entity.type
_entity.pdbx_description
1 polymer ?
#
loop_
_entity_poly.entity_id
_entity_poly.type
_entity_poly.pdbx_seq_one_letter_code
_entity_poly.pdbx_strand_id
1 'polypeptide(L)'
;MGKETFARDGPVVVASRKKIKQKSNNNSHRKNPSEWKSIAQHSETFARWATGQTGFPLVDAAMKELVQTGFCSNRVRQNVASFLSKDLRLDWRAGAEWFQICLADHCVAANYGNWSYFAGTGNDPKNRHFRTISQAMRYDPDGTYVRKWLPALQAQPPPNDDVQACFRPWDYNIEPWPVPMVDVSTQYSWTDMQELENHQQ
;
A
#
# COMPACT_ATOMS: atom_id res chain seq x y z
N MET A 1 -85.34 8.42 -29.04
CA MET A 1 -85.49 7.10 -29.67
C MET A 1 -84.09 6.61 -30.03
N GLY A 2 -83.61 5.56 -29.36
CA GLY A 2 -82.23 5.08 -29.49
C GLY A 2 -81.95 4.30 -30.76
N LYS A 3 -80.66 3.95 -30.97
CA LYS A 3 -80.15 2.59 -30.78
C LYS A 3 -78.61 2.58 -30.90
N GLU A 4 -77.98 1.94 -29.93
CA GLU A 4 -76.62 1.40 -29.99
C GLU A 4 -76.51 0.32 -31.08
N THR A 5 -75.30 0.09 -31.61
CA THR A 5 -74.70 -1.27 -31.68
C THR A 5 -73.21 -1.27 -32.09
N PHE A 6 -72.39 -1.80 -31.18
CA PHE A 6 -71.31 -2.80 -31.29
C PHE A 6 -70.10 -2.65 -32.26
N ALA A 7 -68.96 -2.41 -31.61
CA ALA A 7 -67.61 -3.01 -31.73
C ALA A 7 -67.24 -3.90 -32.93
N ARG A 8 -66.05 -3.63 -33.50
CA ARG A 8 -65.05 -4.67 -33.85
C ARG A 8 -63.65 -4.19 -33.47
N ASP A 9 -63.11 -4.83 -32.45
CA ASP A 9 -61.73 -4.71 -31.99
C ASP A 9 -60.76 -5.22 -33.06
N GLY A 10 -59.84 -4.37 -33.50
CA GLY A 10 -58.63 -4.79 -34.20
C GLY A 10 -57.59 -5.28 -33.17
N PRO A 11 -56.76 -6.29 -33.50
CA PRO A 11 -55.78 -6.78 -32.54
C PRO A 11 -54.68 -5.73 -32.36
N VAL A 12 -54.63 -5.10 -31.19
CA VAL A 12 -53.43 -4.39 -30.75
C VAL A 12 -52.39 -5.44 -30.42
N VAL A 13 -51.43 -5.64 -31.31
CA VAL A 13 -50.24 -6.45 -31.03
C VAL A 13 -49.43 -5.72 -29.96
N VAL A 14 -49.64 -6.10 -28.70
CA VAL A 14 -48.80 -5.67 -27.58
C VAL A 14 -47.45 -6.38 -27.75
N ALA A 15 -46.51 -5.71 -28.41
CA ALA A 15 -45.12 -6.14 -28.44
C ALA A 15 -44.62 -6.23 -26.99
N SER A 16 -44.49 -7.46 -26.49
CA SER A 16 -43.90 -7.72 -25.17
C SER A 16 -42.50 -7.15 -25.15
N ARG A 17 -42.30 -6.04 -24.42
CA ARG A 17 -40.98 -5.53 -24.07
C ARG A 17 -40.27 -6.63 -23.29
N LYS A 18 -39.43 -7.43 -23.96
CA LYS A 18 -38.43 -8.24 -23.29
C LYS A 18 -37.64 -7.29 -22.40
N LYS A 19 -37.76 -7.46 -21.08
CA LYS A 19 -36.88 -6.78 -20.12
C LYS A 19 -35.46 -7.14 -20.52
N ILE A 20 -34.77 -6.19 -21.15
CA ILE A 20 -33.33 -6.26 -21.31
C ILE A 20 -32.81 -6.23 -19.87
N LYS A 21 -32.39 -7.38 -19.36
CA LYS A 21 -31.59 -7.45 -18.14
C LYS A 21 -30.35 -6.62 -18.45
N GLN A 22 -30.29 -5.40 -17.92
CA GLN A 22 -29.03 -4.68 -17.81
C GLN A 22 -28.09 -5.62 -17.06
N LYS A 23 -27.12 -6.18 -17.77
CA LYS A 23 -26.00 -6.83 -17.11
C LYS A 23 -25.35 -5.72 -16.29
N SER A 24 -25.41 -5.84 -14.96
CA SER A 24 -24.58 -5.05 -14.08
C SER A 24 -23.15 -5.23 -14.56
N ASN A 25 -22.59 -4.19 -15.16
CA ASN A 25 -21.21 -4.20 -15.56
C ASN A 25 -20.41 -3.98 -14.26
N ASN A 26 -20.18 -5.07 -13.51
CA ASN A 26 -19.35 -5.09 -12.30
C ASN A 26 -17.88 -4.88 -12.70
N ASN A 27 -17.55 -3.73 -13.27
CA ASN A 27 -16.19 -3.30 -13.46
C ASN A 27 -15.77 -2.38 -12.30
N SER A 28 -16.03 -2.82 -11.07
CA SER A 28 -15.85 -2.05 -9.83
C SER A 28 -14.42 -2.16 -9.24
N HIS A 29 -13.41 -2.47 -10.05
CA HIS A 29 -12.03 -2.64 -9.58
C HIS A 29 -11.26 -1.32 -9.43
N ARG A 30 -11.81 -0.19 -9.91
CA ARG A 30 -11.18 1.13 -9.71
C ARG A 30 -11.62 1.67 -8.36
N LYS A 31 -10.70 1.71 -7.39
CA LYS A 31 -10.92 2.39 -6.12
C LYS A 31 -11.33 3.85 -6.34
N ASN A 32 -12.35 4.31 -5.63
CA ASN A 32 -12.80 5.70 -5.73
C ASN A 32 -11.73 6.63 -5.12
N PRO A 33 -11.45 7.80 -5.75
CA PRO A 33 -10.55 8.80 -5.17
C PRO A 33 -10.91 9.25 -3.75
N SER A 34 -12.20 9.13 -3.37
CA SER A 34 -12.71 9.43 -2.03
C SER A 34 -12.27 8.46 -0.93
N GLU A 35 -11.55 7.38 -1.26
CA GLU A 35 -11.05 6.40 -0.29
C GLU A 35 -9.68 6.74 0.31
N TRP A 36 -9.01 7.76 -0.24
CA TRP A 36 -7.72 8.22 0.25
C TRP A 36 -7.87 9.42 1.19
N LYS A 37 -7.09 9.41 2.27
CA LYS A 37 -6.98 10.52 3.21
C LYS A 37 -6.30 11.71 2.52
N SER A 38 -6.81 12.90 2.79
CA SER A 38 -6.23 14.15 2.28
C SER A 38 -4.82 14.35 2.83
N ILE A 39 -3.85 14.59 1.94
CA ILE A 39 -2.46 14.91 2.29
C ILE A 39 -2.41 16.20 3.12
N ALA A 40 -3.22 17.22 2.78
CA ALA A 40 -3.22 18.48 3.51
C ALA A 40 -3.64 18.31 4.99
N GLN A 41 -4.55 17.37 5.27
CA GLN A 41 -4.99 17.06 6.64
C GLN A 41 -4.05 16.09 7.36
N HIS A 42 -3.19 15.39 6.62
CA HIS A 42 -2.28 14.36 7.13
C HIS A 42 -0.83 14.67 6.73
N SER A 43 -0.48 15.96 6.71
CA SER A 43 0.83 16.44 6.26
C SER A 43 1.95 15.88 7.13
N GLU A 44 1.73 15.77 8.44
CA GLU A 44 2.67 15.17 9.39
C GLU A 44 2.89 13.68 9.11
N THR A 45 1.80 12.93 8.84
CA THR A 45 1.87 11.52 8.45
C THR A 45 2.67 11.35 7.17
N PHE A 46 2.42 12.20 6.16
CA PHE A 46 3.17 12.17 4.91
C PHE A 46 4.63 12.55 5.12
N ALA A 47 4.93 13.58 5.94
CA ALA A 47 6.28 14.02 6.25
C ALA A 47 7.09 12.89 6.91
N ARG A 48 6.53 12.24 7.93
CA ARG A 48 7.16 11.08 8.58
C ARG A 48 7.49 9.96 7.60
N TRP A 49 6.59 9.66 6.66
CA TRP A 49 6.87 8.71 5.59
C TRP A 49 7.99 9.22 4.66
N ALA A 50 7.88 10.46 4.18
CA ALA A 50 8.84 11.06 3.24
C ALA A 50 10.27 11.12 3.81
N THR A 51 10.41 11.31 5.13
CA THR A 51 11.71 11.44 5.82
C THR A 51 12.21 10.14 6.46
N GLY A 52 11.49 9.02 6.31
CA GLY A 52 11.87 7.73 6.90
C GLY A 52 11.84 7.72 8.44
N GLN A 53 10.70 8.12 9.00
CA GLN A 53 10.39 8.13 10.44
C GLN A 53 9.05 7.43 10.73
N THR A 54 8.74 6.38 9.98
CA THR A 54 7.50 5.61 10.10
C THR A 54 7.50 4.65 11.28
N GLY A 55 8.69 4.33 11.80
CA GLY A 55 8.89 3.29 12.80
C GLY A 55 9.04 1.91 12.18
N PHE A 56 8.88 1.76 10.86
CA PHE A 56 9.08 0.51 10.13
C PHE A 56 10.44 0.50 9.43
N PRO A 57 11.39 -0.33 9.88
CA PRO A 57 12.78 -0.25 9.44
C PRO A 57 12.99 -0.32 7.92
N LEU A 58 12.29 -1.21 7.20
CA LEU A 58 12.44 -1.33 5.74
C LEU A 58 11.99 -0.05 5.00
N VAL A 59 10.90 0.55 5.46
CA VAL A 59 10.37 1.80 4.87
C VAL A 59 11.32 2.95 5.21
N ASP A 60 11.74 3.05 6.46
CA ASP A 60 12.60 4.14 6.92
C ASP A 60 13.97 4.11 6.24
N ALA A 61 14.55 2.91 6.09
CA ALA A 61 15.79 2.71 5.34
C ALA A 61 15.65 3.12 3.87
N ALA A 62 14.56 2.71 3.21
CA ALA A 62 14.29 3.06 1.81
C ALA A 62 14.09 4.56 1.58
N MET A 63 13.35 5.23 2.45
CA MET A 63 13.12 6.66 2.30
C MET A 63 14.40 7.46 2.56
N LYS A 64 15.27 6.99 3.47
CA LYS A 64 16.60 7.58 3.66
C LYS A 64 17.55 7.31 2.49
N GLU A 65 17.56 6.09 1.94
CA GLU A 65 18.33 5.77 0.72
C GLU A 65 17.91 6.68 -0.44
N LEU A 66 16.59 6.81 -0.67
CA LEU A 66 16.02 7.64 -1.72
C LEU A 66 16.48 9.09 -1.63
N VAL A 67 16.33 9.70 -0.46
CA VAL A 67 16.65 11.13 -0.28
C VAL A 67 18.16 11.37 -0.36
N GLN A 68 18.99 10.44 0.13
CA GLN A 68 20.44 10.63 0.15
C GLN A 68 21.12 10.31 -1.19
N THR A 69 20.56 9.40 -2.00
CA THR A 69 21.21 8.89 -3.22
C THR A 69 20.46 9.16 -4.51
N GLY A 70 19.17 9.49 -4.42
CA GLY A 70 18.27 9.52 -5.57
C GLY A 70 17.98 8.14 -6.17
N PHE A 71 18.29 7.05 -5.45
CA PHE A 71 18.05 5.69 -5.88
C PHE A 71 17.26 4.90 -4.84
N CYS A 72 16.56 3.87 -5.30
CA CYS A 72 15.93 2.84 -4.48
C CYS A 72 15.76 1.59 -5.34
N SER A 73 16.05 0.41 -4.79
CA SER A 73 15.80 -0.85 -5.51
C SER A 73 14.29 -1.03 -5.80
N ASN A 74 13.95 -1.72 -6.90
CA ASN A 74 12.54 -1.95 -7.25
C ASN A 74 11.76 -2.63 -6.10
N ARG A 75 12.41 -3.50 -5.33
CA ARG A 75 11.79 -4.16 -4.15
C ARG A 75 11.38 -3.15 -3.10
N VAL A 76 12.21 -2.18 -2.76
CA VAL A 76 11.84 -1.19 -1.73
C VAL A 76 10.86 -0.15 -2.28
N ARG A 77 10.93 0.21 -3.58
CA ARG A 77 9.91 1.07 -4.22
C ARG A 77 8.50 0.48 -4.10
N GLN A 78 8.37 -0.84 -4.27
CA GLN A 78 7.11 -1.58 -4.07
C GLN A 78 6.59 -1.45 -2.64
N ASN A 79 7.48 -1.66 -1.66
CA ASN A 79 7.13 -1.63 -0.24
C ASN A 79 6.68 -0.24 0.20
N VAL A 80 7.44 0.81 -0.11
CA VAL A 80 7.08 2.17 0.34
C VAL A 80 5.83 2.70 -0.35
N ALA A 81 5.59 2.33 -1.62
CA ALA A 81 4.36 2.69 -2.33
C ALA A 81 3.13 1.97 -1.76
N SER A 82 3.28 0.67 -1.46
CA SER A 82 2.25 -0.10 -0.77
C SER A 82 1.97 0.45 0.62
N PHE A 83 3.00 0.80 1.39
CA PHE A 83 2.86 1.33 2.74
C PHE A 83 2.11 2.68 2.75
N LEU A 84 2.53 3.62 1.89
CA LEU A 84 1.86 4.92 1.78
C LEU A 84 0.38 4.78 1.40
N SER A 85 0.11 4.00 0.35
CA SER A 85 -1.23 3.87 -0.17
C SER A 85 -2.06 2.93 0.70
N LYS A 86 -1.70 1.67 0.90
CA LYS A 86 -2.57 0.67 1.53
C LYS A 86 -2.60 0.74 3.05
N ASP A 87 -1.47 1.03 3.69
CA ASP A 87 -1.38 1.04 5.15
C ASP A 87 -1.74 2.42 5.72
N LEU A 88 -1.11 3.49 5.23
CA LEU A 88 -1.40 4.85 5.69
C LEU A 88 -2.70 5.42 5.09
N ARG A 89 -3.17 4.86 3.97
CA ARG A 89 -4.37 5.30 3.23
C ARG A 89 -4.24 6.71 2.67
N LEU A 90 -3.02 7.14 2.34
CA LEU A 90 -2.76 8.44 1.71
C LEU A 90 -2.85 8.35 0.18
N ASP A 91 -3.15 9.48 -0.47
CA ASP A 91 -3.20 9.55 -1.93
C ASP A 91 -1.81 9.23 -2.53
N TRP A 92 -1.77 8.18 -3.35
CA TRP A 92 -0.55 7.68 -3.97
C TRP A 92 0.13 8.72 -4.89
N ARG A 93 -0.62 9.69 -5.42
CA ARG A 93 -0.06 10.72 -6.31
C ARG A 93 0.97 11.58 -5.60
N ALA A 94 0.78 11.87 -4.32
CA ALA A 94 1.77 12.61 -3.53
C ALA A 94 3.06 11.81 -3.35
N GLY A 95 2.96 10.49 -3.23
CA GLY A 95 4.13 9.61 -3.22
C GLY A 95 4.86 9.60 -4.56
N ALA A 96 4.11 9.57 -5.68
CA ALA A 96 4.68 9.67 -7.02
C ALA A 96 5.38 11.00 -7.26
N GLU A 97 4.80 12.11 -6.80
CA GLU A 97 5.40 13.45 -6.86
C GLU A 97 6.66 13.56 -6.01
N TRP A 98 6.66 12.98 -4.80
CA TRP A 98 7.87 12.90 -3.98
C TRP A 98 8.99 12.13 -4.68
N PHE A 99 8.66 10.98 -5.27
CA PHE A 99 9.60 10.18 -6.06
C PHE A 99 10.10 10.91 -7.30
N GLN A 100 9.26 11.73 -7.93
CA GLN A 100 9.67 12.57 -9.06
C GLN A 100 10.73 13.60 -8.66
N ILE A 101 10.68 14.11 -7.43
CA ILE A 101 11.67 15.07 -6.93
C ILE A 101 12.97 14.35 -6.55
N CYS A 102 12.89 13.16 -5.95
CA CYS A 102 14.08 12.49 -5.42
C CYS A 102 14.82 11.61 -6.43
N LEU A 103 14.12 10.92 -7.33
CA LEU A 103 14.74 9.89 -8.17
C LEU A 103 15.66 10.48 -9.24
N ALA A 104 16.92 10.04 -9.25
CA ALA A 104 17.88 10.34 -10.30
C ALA A 104 17.49 9.68 -11.64
N ASP A 105 16.78 8.56 -11.59
CA ASP A 105 16.31 7.80 -12.77
C ASP A 105 14.86 8.10 -13.16
N HIS A 106 14.30 9.24 -12.71
CA HIS A 106 12.90 9.54 -12.87
C HIS A 106 12.44 9.52 -14.34
N CYS A 107 11.42 8.71 -14.60
CA CYS A 107 10.65 8.71 -15.83
C CYS A 107 9.16 8.71 -15.48
N VAL A 108 8.40 9.67 -16.03
CA VAL A 108 6.98 9.88 -15.72
C VAL A 108 6.17 8.58 -15.88
N ALA A 109 6.32 7.90 -17.01
CA ALA A 109 5.55 6.68 -17.31
C ALA A 109 5.87 5.53 -16.34
N ALA A 110 7.17 5.31 -16.07
CA ALA A 110 7.59 4.26 -15.15
C ALA A 110 7.19 4.58 -13.70
N ASN A 111 7.36 5.83 -13.26
CA ASN A 111 7.07 6.26 -11.90
C ASN A 111 5.56 6.18 -11.62
N TYR A 112 4.75 6.97 -12.32
CA TYR A 112 3.29 7.01 -12.08
C TYR A 112 2.62 5.68 -12.42
N GLY A 113 3.12 4.95 -13.42
CA GLY A 113 2.67 3.60 -13.74
C GLY A 113 2.84 2.64 -12.57
N ASN A 114 4.05 2.56 -12.01
CA ASN A 114 4.34 1.72 -10.85
C ASN A 114 3.56 2.15 -9.60
N TRP A 115 3.46 3.45 -9.34
CA TRP A 115 2.70 3.96 -8.20
C TRP A 115 1.20 3.62 -8.30
N SER A 116 0.58 3.85 -9.46
CA SER A 116 -0.82 3.47 -9.67
C SER A 116 -1.03 1.96 -9.52
N TYR A 117 -0.07 1.15 -9.98
CA TYR A 117 -0.07 -0.30 -9.87
C TYR A 117 -0.08 -0.74 -8.40
N PHE A 118 0.90 -0.30 -7.60
CA PHE A 118 1.01 -0.71 -6.19
C PHE A 118 -0.08 -0.10 -5.30
N ALA A 119 -0.65 1.04 -5.66
CA ALA A 119 -1.80 1.62 -4.98
C ALA A 119 -3.11 0.84 -5.22
N GLY A 120 -3.12 -0.09 -6.18
CA GLY A 120 -4.34 -0.82 -6.58
C GLY A 120 -5.34 0.04 -7.35
N THR A 121 -4.86 1.11 -8.00
CA THR A 121 -5.68 1.96 -8.89
C THR A 121 -5.39 1.69 -10.38
N GLY A 122 -4.24 1.09 -10.66
CA GLY A 122 -3.84 0.57 -11.97
C GLY A 122 -4.24 -0.89 -12.19
N ASN A 123 -3.64 -1.52 -13.19
CA ASN A 123 -3.97 -2.89 -13.60
C ASN A 123 -3.22 -3.96 -12.78
N ASP A 124 -3.41 -3.98 -11.47
CA ASP A 124 -2.90 -5.06 -10.60
C ASP A 124 -3.96 -6.16 -10.40
N PRO A 125 -3.87 -7.30 -11.12
CA PRO A 125 -4.86 -8.37 -11.01
C PRO A 125 -4.84 -9.08 -9.66
N LYS A 126 -3.79 -8.87 -8.84
CA LYS A 126 -3.60 -9.57 -7.56
C LYS A 126 -3.90 -8.70 -6.34
N ASN A 127 -4.21 -7.41 -6.52
CA ASN A 127 -4.42 -6.43 -5.45
C ASN A 127 -3.37 -6.55 -4.32
N ARG A 128 -2.08 -6.58 -4.68
CA ARG A 128 -1.00 -6.99 -3.77
C ARG A 128 -0.79 -6.01 -2.63
N HIS A 129 -0.73 -6.51 -1.40
CA HIS A 129 -0.34 -5.75 -0.22
C HIS A 129 1.02 -6.25 0.27
N PHE A 130 1.97 -5.34 0.40
CA PHE A 130 3.33 -5.66 0.82
C PHE A 130 3.48 -5.35 2.30
N ARG A 131 3.43 -6.41 3.11
CA ARG A 131 3.65 -6.36 4.55
C ARG A 131 5.14 -6.15 4.84
N THR A 132 5.50 -4.99 5.35
CA THR A 132 6.89 -4.52 5.30
C THR A 132 7.84 -5.33 6.18
N ILE A 133 7.36 -5.87 7.31
CA ILE A 133 8.17 -6.73 8.18
C ILE A 133 8.46 -8.07 7.47
N SER A 134 7.43 -8.74 6.94
CA SER A 134 7.60 -9.96 6.13
C SER A 134 8.54 -9.77 4.95
N GLN A 135 8.44 -8.62 4.28
CA GLN A 135 9.30 -8.32 3.14
C GLN A 135 10.76 -8.09 3.58
N ALA A 136 10.99 -7.47 4.74
CA ALA A 136 12.32 -7.30 5.29
C ALA A 136 12.96 -8.65 5.64
N MET A 137 12.25 -9.49 6.42
CA MET A 137 12.72 -10.82 6.79
C MET A 137 13.09 -11.68 5.57
N ARG A 138 12.31 -11.56 4.48
CA ARG A 138 12.52 -12.35 3.26
C ARG A 138 13.66 -11.84 2.38
N TYR A 139 13.81 -10.52 2.22
CA TYR A 139 14.70 -9.93 1.22
C TYR A 139 15.94 -9.26 1.81
N ASP A 140 15.99 -9.07 3.12
CA ASP A 140 17.13 -8.61 3.90
C ASP A 140 17.29 -9.49 5.16
N PRO A 141 17.44 -10.82 5.01
CA PRO A 141 17.42 -11.76 6.14
C PRO A 141 18.52 -11.48 7.17
N ASP A 142 19.63 -10.88 6.73
CA ASP A 142 20.76 -10.47 7.58
C ASP A 142 20.65 -9.02 8.05
N GLY A 143 19.53 -8.31 7.81
CA GLY A 143 19.33 -6.92 8.22
C GLY A 143 20.39 -5.93 7.71
N THR A 144 21.15 -6.29 6.68
CA THR A 144 22.32 -5.54 6.21
C THR A 144 21.88 -4.24 5.55
N TYR A 145 20.84 -4.30 4.73
CA TYR A 145 20.28 -3.12 4.07
C TYR A 145 19.68 -2.16 5.09
N VAL A 146 18.88 -2.67 6.02
CA VAL A 146 18.25 -1.85 7.05
C VAL A 146 19.30 -1.17 7.94
N ARG A 147 20.29 -1.93 8.43
CA ARG A 147 21.38 -1.36 9.25
C ARG A 147 22.17 -0.29 8.51
N LYS A 148 22.47 -0.50 7.22
CA LYS A 148 23.22 0.48 6.42
C LYS A 148 22.59 1.88 6.45
N TRP A 149 21.27 1.96 6.42
CA TRP A 149 20.54 3.23 6.32
C TRP A 149 19.99 3.75 7.66
N LEU A 150 20.04 2.94 8.72
CA LEU A 150 19.49 3.27 10.04
C LEU A 150 20.58 3.15 11.13
N PRO A 151 21.32 4.25 11.42
CA PRO A 151 22.42 4.24 12.37
C PRO A 151 22.04 3.76 13.79
N ALA A 152 20.81 4.00 14.24
CA ALA A 152 20.34 3.52 15.55
C ALA A 152 20.45 1.99 15.68
N LEU A 153 20.19 1.24 14.59
CA LEU A 153 20.30 -0.23 14.55
C LEU A 153 21.74 -0.73 14.40
N GLN A 154 22.67 0.13 14.01
CA GLN A 154 24.10 -0.18 14.01
C GLN A 154 24.73 0.08 15.39
N ALA A 155 24.30 1.16 16.04
CA ALA A 155 24.87 1.62 17.31
C ALA A 155 24.43 0.76 18.51
N GLN A 156 23.28 0.09 18.41
CA GLN A 156 22.71 -0.72 19.49
C GLN A 156 22.53 -2.17 18.99
N PRO A 157 23.59 -2.99 19.05
CA PRO A 157 23.47 -4.40 18.70
C PRO A 157 22.54 -5.10 19.69
N PRO A 158 21.63 -5.95 19.21
CA PRO A 158 20.71 -6.69 20.05
C PRO A 158 21.40 -7.83 20.80
N PRO A 159 20.79 -8.37 21.87
CA PRO A 159 21.29 -9.57 22.54
C PRO A 159 21.50 -10.72 21.55
N ASN A 160 22.64 -11.42 21.69
CA ASN A 160 23.04 -12.55 20.84
C ASN A 160 23.10 -12.23 19.33
N ASP A 161 23.26 -10.95 18.96
CA ASP A 161 23.25 -10.49 17.56
C ASP A 161 21.96 -10.89 16.80
N ASP A 162 20.83 -11.00 17.52
CA ASP A 162 19.54 -11.38 16.95
C ASP A 162 19.07 -10.39 15.87
N VAL A 163 19.12 -10.82 14.62
CA VAL A 163 18.76 -10.02 13.45
C VAL A 163 17.33 -9.48 13.50
N GLN A 164 16.44 -10.11 14.27
CA GLN A 164 15.06 -9.64 14.43
C GLN A 164 14.96 -8.20 14.95
N ALA A 165 15.96 -7.70 15.69
CA ALA A 165 15.98 -6.29 16.10
C ALA A 165 15.98 -5.31 14.90
N CYS A 166 16.43 -5.75 13.72
CA CYS A 166 16.35 -4.96 12.49
C CYS A 166 14.93 -4.86 11.93
N PHE A 167 14.02 -5.74 12.34
CA PHE A 167 12.66 -5.80 11.82
C PHE A 167 11.62 -5.34 12.84
N ARG A 168 11.92 -5.54 14.13
CA ARG A 168 11.06 -5.22 15.28
C ARG A 168 11.84 -4.53 16.42
N PRO A 169 12.48 -3.37 16.16
CA PRO A 169 13.33 -2.68 17.15
C PRO A 169 12.63 -2.29 18.45
N TRP A 170 11.30 -2.11 18.42
CA TRP A 170 10.48 -1.86 19.59
C TRP A 170 10.47 -3.02 20.60
N ASP A 171 10.75 -4.25 20.16
CA ASP A 171 10.87 -5.41 21.07
C ASP A 171 12.28 -5.50 21.73
N TYR A 172 13.24 -4.68 21.27
CA TYR A 172 14.65 -4.72 21.69
C TYR A 172 15.10 -3.44 22.40
N ASN A 173 14.18 -2.53 22.74
CA ASN A 173 14.46 -1.24 23.39
C ASN A 173 15.52 -0.39 22.67
N ILE A 174 15.54 -0.41 21.33
CA ILE A 174 16.42 0.45 20.54
C ILE A 174 15.92 1.89 20.65
N GLU A 175 16.74 2.83 21.11
CA GLU A 175 16.34 4.24 21.29
C GLU A 175 17.36 5.25 20.76
N PRO A 176 16.95 6.40 20.18
CA PRO A 176 15.57 6.79 19.94
C PRO A 176 14.95 6.02 18.76
N TRP A 177 13.73 5.50 18.92
CA TRP A 177 12.98 4.89 17.81
C TRP A 177 11.60 5.53 17.59
N PRO A 178 11.20 5.83 16.34
CA PRO A 178 9.87 6.38 16.08
C PRO A 178 8.77 5.38 16.44
N VAL A 179 7.72 5.85 17.10
CA VAL A 179 6.51 5.04 17.35
C VAL A 179 5.92 4.55 16.02
N PRO A 180 5.68 3.24 15.84
CA PRO A 180 5.11 2.70 14.61
C PRO A 180 3.80 3.40 14.21
N MET A 181 3.72 3.85 12.95
CA MET A 181 2.56 4.61 12.44
C MET A 181 1.30 3.77 12.21
N VAL A 182 1.45 2.45 12.13
CA VAL A 182 0.34 1.48 11.97
C VAL A 182 0.58 0.32 12.93
N ASP A 183 -0.47 -0.47 13.18
CA ASP A 183 -0.37 -1.69 13.98
C ASP A 183 0.62 -2.66 13.34
N VAL A 184 1.68 -2.99 14.08
CA VAL A 184 2.78 -3.86 13.65
C VAL A 184 2.31 -5.28 13.31
N SER A 185 1.24 -5.77 13.95
CA SER A 185 0.69 -7.11 13.70
C SER A 185 0.18 -7.27 12.27
N THR A 186 -0.27 -6.18 11.65
CA THR A 186 -0.76 -6.17 10.27
C THR A 186 0.34 -6.37 9.23
N GLN A 187 1.61 -6.25 9.64
CA GLN A 187 2.79 -6.29 8.78
C GLN A 187 3.49 -7.66 8.78
N TYR A 188 2.86 -8.70 9.35
CA TYR A 188 3.32 -10.08 9.31
C TYR A 188 2.49 -10.95 8.35
N SER A 189 3.15 -11.92 7.73
CA SER A 189 2.49 -13.01 7.04
C SER A 189 1.92 -13.98 8.06
N TRP A 190 0.96 -14.81 7.64
CA TRP A 190 0.45 -15.85 8.53
C TRP A 190 1.56 -16.81 8.96
N THR A 191 2.48 -17.13 8.05
CA THR A 191 3.65 -17.98 8.33
C THR A 191 4.59 -17.33 9.33
N ASP A 192 4.85 -16.02 9.18
CA ASP A 192 5.75 -15.31 10.09
C ASP A 192 5.19 -15.29 11.52
N MET A 193 3.86 -15.12 11.67
CA MET A 193 3.22 -15.16 12.99
C MET A 193 3.38 -16.53 13.67
N GLN A 194 3.27 -17.62 12.91
CA GLN A 194 3.48 -18.96 13.46
C GLN A 194 4.93 -19.20 13.89
N GLU A 195 5.90 -18.71 13.11
CA GLU A 195 7.31 -18.81 13.46
C GLU A 195 7.61 -18.04 14.75
N LEU A 196 7.06 -16.83 14.89
CA LEU A 196 7.22 -16.03 16.11
C LEU A 196 6.64 -16.69 17.36
N GLU A 197 5.47 -17.32 17.26
CA GLU A 197 4.85 -18.05 18.36
C GLU A 197 5.71 -19.24 18.82
N ASN A 198 6.30 -19.97 17.86
CA ASN A 198 7.16 -21.12 18.16
C ASN A 198 8.50 -20.72 18.82
N HIS A 199 9.01 -19.52 18.54
CA HIS A 199 10.25 -19.00 19.14
C HIS A 199 10.05 -18.44 20.56
N GLN A 200 8.80 -18.26 21.01
CA GLN A 200 8.47 -17.79 22.36
C GLN A 200 8.19 -18.93 23.36
N GLN A 201 8.12 -20.19 22.89
CA GLN A 201 7.94 -21.40 23.71
C GLN A 201 9.29 -22.05 24.03
#